data_AF-A0A2A4X878-F1
#
_entry.id   AF-A0A2A4X878-F1
#
_cell.length_a   1.000
_cell.length_b   1.000
_cell.length_c   1.000
_cell.angle_alpha   90.00
_cell.angle_beta   90.00
_cell.angle_gamma   90.00
#
_symmetry.space_group_name_H-M   'P 1'
#
loop_
_entity.id
_entity.type
_entity.pdbx_description
1 polymer ?
#
loop_
_entity_poly.entity_id
_entity_poly.type
_entity_poly.pdbx_seq_one_letter_code
_entity_poly.pdbx_strand_id
1 'polypeptide(L)'
;MQAARRPLVCVSLEASRTLPGAIVGKGPVVRLGDRRTPFDSGALQVLTALAEKTLPGRYQRRLMDGGACEATAATAWGLPTVGITLPLGNYHNQGFEGGQDCPKPEGPAPEFVHLDDIDGELRLCRALMRKGLSWTDPWSQTRSRLRKNAKNYKALF
;
A
#
# COMPACT_ATOMS: atom_id res chain seq x y z
N MET A 1 -24.91 -10.35 15.89
CA MET A 1 -23.52 -10.01 15.52
C MET A 1 -22.94 -9.12 16.62
N GLN A 2 -21.78 -9.44 17.21
CA GLN A 2 -21.10 -8.52 18.11
C GLN A 2 -20.59 -7.32 17.29
N ALA A 3 -20.93 -6.10 17.69
CA ALA A 3 -20.42 -4.89 17.04
C ALA A 3 -18.89 -4.89 17.07
N ALA A 4 -18.26 -4.71 15.91
CA ALA A 4 -16.81 -4.65 15.84
C ALA A 4 -16.32 -3.45 16.67
N ARG A 5 -15.37 -3.68 17.59
CA ARG A 5 -14.77 -2.63 18.45
C ARG A 5 -13.79 -1.71 17.72
N ARG A 6 -13.62 -1.88 16.40
CA ARG A 6 -12.71 -1.11 15.55
C ARG A 6 -13.52 -0.26 14.56
N PRO A 7 -13.00 0.90 14.12
CA PRO A 7 -13.65 1.65 13.06
C PRO A 7 -13.78 0.81 11.78
N LEU A 8 -14.80 1.12 10.98
CA LEU A 8 -14.90 0.63 9.61
C LEU A 8 -13.71 1.21 8.83
N VAL A 9 -12.94 0.35 8.18
CA VAL A 9 -11.76 0.75 7.39
C VAL A 9 -12.05 0.43 5.93
N CYS A 10 -11.84 1.40 5.04
CA CYS A 10 -11.84 1.18 3.61
C CYS A 10 -10.46 0.65 3.18
N VAL A 11 -10.46 -0.43 2.40
CA VAL A 11 -9.24 -0.96 1.76
C VAL A 11 -9.45 -0.82 0.26
N SER A 12 -8.76 0.15 -0.35
CA SER A 12 -8.78 0.37 -1.80
C SER A 12 -7.83 -0.62 -2.46
N LEU A 13 -8.34 -1.43 -3.39
CA LEU A 13 -7.54 -2.33 -4.23
C LEU A 13 -7.54 -1.77 -5.63
N GLU A 14 -6.38 -1.56 -6.23
CA GLU A 14 -6.27 -0.92 -7.53
C GLU A 14 -5.00 -1.32 -8.29
N ALA A 15 -5.04 -1.19 -9.61
CA ALA A 15 -3.85 -1.21 -10.44
C ALA A 15 -3.47 0.24 -10.78
N SER A 16 -2.19 0.59 -10.66
CA SER A 16 -1.73 1.94 -10.96
C SER A 16 -0.45 1.90 -11.77
N ARG A 17 -0.27 2.91 -12.63
CA ARG A 17 0.97 3.14 -13.37
C ARG A 17 2.18 2.97 -12.46
N THR A 18 3.20 2.30 -12.97
CA THR A 18 4.52 2.28 -12.35
C THR A 18 5.02 3.72 -12.12
N LEU A 19 5.66 3.92 -10.97
CA LEU A 19 6.34 5.15 -10.58
C LEU A 19 7.74 4.76 -10.07
N PRO A 20 8.67 5.71 -9.90
CA PRO A 20 9.94 5.41 -9.23
C PRO A 20 9.73 4.65 -7.90
N GLY A 21 10.15 3.38 -7.87
CA GLY A 21 9.98 2.49 -6.72
C GLY A 21 8.60 1.85 -6.54
N ALA A 22 7.74 1.88 -7.56
CA ALA A 22 6.57 1.03 -7.75
C ALA A 22 6.77 0.21 -9.04
N ILE A 23 7.56 -0.85 -8.92
CA ILE A 23 8.14 -1.63 -10.02
C ILE A 23 7.37 -2.95 -10.17
N VAL A 24 7.00 -3.30 -11.40
CA VAL A 24 6.37 -4.59 -11.73
C VAL A 24 7.29 -5.75 -11.34
N GLY A 25 6.74 -6.76 -10.69
CA GLY A 25 7.45 -7.95 -10.22
C GLY A 25 8.25 -7.77 -8.93
N LYS A 26 8.09 -6.64 -8.23
CA LYS A 26 8.71 -6.39 -6.91
C LYS A 26 7.72 -6.48 -5.75
N GLY A 27 6.53 -7.01 -6.00
CA GLY A 27 5.46 -7.21 -5.03
C GLY A 27 4.46 -6.06 -5.02
N PRO A 28 3.28 -6.26 -4.41
CA PRO A 28 2.25 -5.25 -4.30
C PRO A 28 2.75 -4.04 -3.50
N VAL A 29 2.21 -2.87 -3.80
CA VAL A 29 2.52 -1.62 -3.12
C VAL A 29 1.53 -1.42 -1.97
N VAL A 30 2.04 -1.29 -0.75
CA VAL A 30 1.32 -0.63 0.36
C VAL A 30 1.27 0.85 0.03
N ARG A 31 0.12 1.32 -0.46
CA ARG A 31 -0.08 2.69 -0.94
C ARG A 31 -0.30 3.62 0.25
N LEU A 32 0.55 4.63 0.36
CA LEU A 32 0.54 5.62 1.46
C LEU A 32 -0.48 6.74 1.27
N GLY A 33 -1.01 6.86 0.06
CA GLY A 33 -1.90 7.93 -0.35
C GLY A 33 -1.93 8.03 -1.86
N ASP A 34 -2.67 9.04 -2.32
CA ASP A 34 -2.75 9.42 -3.72
C ASP A 34 -2.42 10.91 -3.90
N ARG A 35 -2.63 11.45 -5.10
CA ARG A 35 -2.36 12.87 -5.40
C ARG A 35 -3.12 13.85 -4.51
N ARG A 36 -4.27 13.45 -3.97
CA ARG A 36 -5.16 14.33 -3.19
C ARG A 36 -5.04 14.08 -1.70
N THR A 37 -4.77 12.85 -1.30
CA THR A 37 -5.06 12.40 0.05
C THR A 37 -3.98 11.47 0.58
N PRO A 38 -3.24 11.86 1.65
CA PRO A 38 -2.52 10.88 2.45
C PRO A 38 -3.51 9.99 3.20
N PHE A 39 -3.21 8.70 3.27
CA PHE A 39 -4.10 7.72 3.91
C PHE A 39 -3.90 7.66 5.42
N ASP A 40 -4.82 6.98 6.12
CA ASP A 40 -4.86 6.98 7.58
C ASP A 40 -3.60 6.36 8.18
N SER A 41 -2.86 7.13 8.97
CA SER A 41 -1.56 6.73 9.49
C SER A 41 -1.61 5.49 10.37
N GLY A 42 -2.68 5.33 11.17
CA GLY A 42 -2.85 4.17 12.05
C GLY A 42 -3.14 2.90 11.27
N ALA A 43 -4.09 2.96 10.34
CA ALA A 43 -4.43 1.85 9.47
C ALA A 43 -3.25 1.46 8.55
N LEU A 44 -2.51 2.45 8.01
CA LEU A 44 -1.29 2.22 7.25
C LEU A 44 -0.20 1.52 8.06
N GLN A 45 -0.07 1.85 9.35
CA GLN A 45 0.88 1.18 10.23
C GLN A 45 0.53 -0.31 10.40
N VAL A 46 -0.76 -0.64 10.54
CA VAL A 46 -1.22 -2.04 10.58
C VAL A 46 -0.92 -2.75 9.27
N LEU A 47 -1.29 -2.15 8.13
CA LEU A 47 -1.07 -2.75 6.81
C LEU A 47 0.42 -2.95 6.51
N THR A 48 1.26 -1.95 6.83
CA THR A 48 2.72 -2.03 6.64
C THR A 48 3.33 -3.14 7.49
N ALA A 49 2.99 -3.22 8.78
CA ALA A 49 3.49 -4.28 9.65
C ALA A 49 3.04 -5.68 9.20
N LEU A 50 1.80 -5.76 8.67
CA LEU A 50 1.27 -7.00 8.12
C LEU A 50 1.98 -7.42 6.83
N ALA A 51 2.27 -6.47 5.94
CA ALA A 51 3.03 -6.70 4.72
C ALA A 51 4.46 -7.16 5.03
N GLU A 52 5.15 -6.49 5.95
CA GLU A 52 6.50 -6.89 6.40
C GLU A 52 6.53 -8.34 6.90
N LYS A 53 5.54 -8.74 7.68
CA LYS A 53 5.43 -10.10 8.21
C LYS A 53 5.04 -11.13 7.14
N THR A 54 4.16 -10.77 6.21
CA THR A 54 3.53 -11.71 5.27
C THR A 54 4.32 -11.87 3.98
N LEU A 55 4.99 -10.79 3.57
CA LEU A 55 5.69 -10.64 2.30
C LEU A 55 7.09 -10.05 2.53
N PRO A 56 7.94 -10.62 3.41
CA PRO A 56 9.24 -10.04 3.72
C PRO A 56 10.06 -9.85 2.43
N GLY A 57 10.47 -8.61 2.16
CA GLY A 57 11.21 -8.24 0.94
C GLY A 57 10.42 -8.35 -0.38
N ARG A 58 9.12 -8.67 -0.34
CA ARG A 58 8.24 -8.88 -1.50
C ARG A 58 7.00 -7.99 -1.46
N TYR A 59 7.18 -6.78 -0.97
CA TYR A 59 6.21 -5.70 -1.06
C TYR A 59 6.95 -4.39 -1.23
N GLN A 60 6.25 -3.40 -1.77
CA GLN A 60 6.72 -2.05 -1.94
C GLN A 60 5.90 -1.11 -1.06
N ARG A 61 6.43 0.06 -0.71
CA ARG A 61 5.71 1.05 0.12
C ARG A 61 5.93 2.43 -0.44
N ARG A 62 4.90 3.03 -1.04
CA ARG A 62 5.01 4.28 -1.80
C ARG A 62 3.77 5.14 -1.70
N LEU A 63 3.97 6.45 -1.79
CA LEU A 63 2.92 7.38 -2.17
C LEU A 63 2.73 7.24 -3.69
N MET A 64 1.50 6.97 -4.13
CA MET A 64 1.18 6.80 -5.55
C MET A 64 0.44 8.05 -6.02
N ASP A 65 1.18 9.12 -6.27
CA ASP A 65 0.69 10.49 -6.51
C ASP A 65 0.47 10.84 -7.99
N GLY A 66 0.64 9.87 -8.91
CA GLY A 66 0.36 10.04 -10.33
C GLY A 66 -1.11 10.35 -10.66
N GLY A 67 -2.02 10.12 -9.71
CA GLY A 67 -3.45 10.35 -9.85
C GLY A 67 -4.15 10.26 -8.50
N ALA A 68 -5.47 10.47 -8.51
CA ALA A 68 -6.33 10.14 -7.37
C ALA A 68 -6.95 8.76 -7.57
N CYS A 69 -7.37 8.11 -6.50
CA CYS A 69 -8.14 6.87 -6.57
C CYS A 69 -9.40 6.91 -5.70
N GLU A 70 -10.17 5.83 -5.72
CA GLU A 70 -11.44 5.65 -4.99
C GLU A 70 -11.25 5.84 -3.47
N ALA A 71 -10.03 5.62 -2.96
CA ALA A 71 -9.66 5.88 -1.58
C ALA A 71 -9.86 7.34 -1.15
N THR A 72 -9.68 8.30 -2.06
CA THR A 72 -9.98 9.72 -1.78
C THR A 72 -11.46 9.90 -1.46
N ALA A 73 -12.36 9.20 -2.16
CA ALA A 73 -13.78 9.26 -1.86
C ALA A 73 -14.08 8.62 -0.49
N ALA A 74 -13.50 7.48 -0.14
CA ALA A 74 -13.69 6.94 1.20
C ALA A 74 -13.21 7.90 2.30
N THR A 75 -12.04 8.52 2.08
CA THR A 75 -11.43 9.44 3.06
C THR A 75 -12.25 10.72 3.21
N ALA A 76 -12.77 11.30 2.14
CA ALA A 76 -13.57 12.52 2.18
C ALA A 76 -14.90 12.34 2.96
N TRP A 77 -15.37 11.10 3.13
CA TRP A 77 -16.55 10.76 3.93
C TRP A 77 -16.19 10.22 5.32
N GLY A 78 -14.95 10.46 5.78
CA GLY A 78 -14.51 10.19 7.14
C GLY A 78 -14.19 8.71 7.43
N LEU A 79 -14.05 7.86 6.40
CA LEU A 79 -13.60 6.49 6.60
C LEU A 79 -12.07 6.44 6.62
N PRO A 80 -11.45 5.90 7.68
CA PRO A 80 -10.03 5.53 7.66
C PRO A 80 -9.78 4.62 6.47
N THR A 81 -8.81 4.99 5.64
CA THR A 81 -8.56 4.30 4.37
C THR A 81 -7.12 3.88 4.26
N VAL A 82 -6.89 2.74 3.61
CA VAL A 82 -5.58 2.25 3.16
C VAL A 82 -5.70 1.74 1.73
N GLY A 83 -4.58 1.61 1.02
CA GLY A 83 -4.56 1.05 -0.34
C GLY A 83 -3.55 -0.08 -0.49
N ILE A 84 -3.91 -1.07 -1.29
CA ILE A 84 -2.98 -2.05 -1.88
C ILE A 84 -3.03 -1.84 -3.39
N THR A 85 -1.86 -1.70 -3.99
CA THR A 85 -1.76 -1.39 -5.42
C THR A 85 -0.92 -2.41 -6.15
N LEU A 86 -1.44 -2.92 -7.25
CA LEU A 86 -0.66 -3.67 -8.23
C LEU A 86 0.11 -2.68 -9.13
N PRO A 87 1.45 -2.78 -9.23
CA PRO A 87 2.19 -2.08 -10.25
C PRO A 87 1.72 -2.53 -11.64
N LEU A 88 1.27 -1.57 -12.46
CA LEU A 88 0.71 -1.82 -13.78
C LEU A 88 1.64 -1.28 -14.87
N GLY A 89 2.07 -2.18 -15.75
CA GLY A 89 2.75 -1.84 -16.99
C GLY A 89 1.76 -1.35 -18.05
N ASN A 90 2.20 -0.40 -18.85
CA ASN A 90 1.42 0.22 -19.94
C ASN A 90 0.04 0.75 -19.52
N TYR A 91 -0.04 1.39 -18.34
CA TYR A 91 -1.27 2.00 -17.82
C TYR A 91 -2.02 2.80 -18.89
N HIS A 92 -3.35 2.60 -18.97
CA HIS A 92 -4.22 3.13 -20.04
C HIS A 92 -3.84 2.64 -21.43
N ASN A 93 -3.32 1.42 -21.52
CA ASN A 93 -2.83 0.81 -22.75
C ASN A 93 -1.79 1.67 -23.49
N GLN A 94 -0.94 2.40 -22.75
CA GLN A 94 0.06 3.29 -23.32
C GLN A 94 1.48 2.78 -23.04
N GLY A 95 2.23 2.43 -24.08
CA GLY A 95 3.63 2.04 -23.97
C GLY A 95 4.54 3.26 -23.88
N PHE A 96 5.02 3.60 -22.68
CA PHE A 96 5.81 4.82 -22.45
C PHE A 96 7.19 4.81 -23.14
N GLU A 97 7.85 3.66 -23.19
CA GLU A 97 9.22 3.53 -23.71
C GLU A 97 9.28 3.01 -25.17
N GLY A 98 8.16 2.53 -25.72
CA GLY A 98 8.14 1.72 -26.94
C GLY A 98 8.69 0.31 -26.71
N GLY A 99 8.76 -0.50 -27.77
CA GLY A 99 9.21 -1.89 -27.71
C GLY A 99 8.60 -2.76 -28.79
N GLN A 100 8.77 -4.08 -28.65
CA GLN A 100 8.26 -5.05 -29.62
C GLN A 100 6.73 -4.97 -29.79
N ASP A 101 6.02 -4.72 -28.70
CA ASP A 101 4.56 -4.57 -28.68
C ASP A 101 4.10 -3.11 -28.86
N CYS A 102 5.03 -2.15 -28.97
CA CYS A 102 4.74 -0.72 -29.08
C CYS A 102 5.79 -0.02 -29.97
N PRO A 103 5.61 0.04 -31.30
CA PRO A 103 6.68 0.44 -32.24
C PRO A 103 7.29 1.82 -32.01
N LYS A 104 6.62 2.70 -31.27
CA LYS A 104 7.07 4.04 -30.92
C LYS A 104 6.73 4.32 -29.44
N PRO A 105 7.50 5.16 -28.74
CA PRO A 105 7.10 5.66 -27.42
C PRO A 105 5.73 6.32 -27.46
N GLU A 106 5.02 6.24 -26.35
CA GLU A 106 3.66 6.75 -26.15
C GLU A 106 2.59 6.15 -27.08
N GLY A 107 2.91 5.05 -27.76
CA GLY A 107 1.97 4.32 -28.61
C GLY A 107 1.05 3.38 -27.83
N PRO A 108 0.04 2.78 -28.51
CA PRO A 108 -0.80 1.76 -27.92
C PRO A 108 -0.01 0.49 -27.55
N ALA A 109 -0.25 -0.05 -26.36
CA ALA A 109 0.36 -1.29 -25.89
C ALA A 109 -0.58 -2.03 -24.91
N PRO A 110 -0.54 -3.37 -24.82
CA PRO A 110 -1.34 -4.10 -23.84
C PRO A 110 -0.87 -3.81 -22.41
N GLU A 111 -1.82 -3.66 -21.49
CA GLU A 111 -1.53 -3.61 -20.05
C GLU A 111 -1.00 -4.95 -19.56
N PHE A 112 -0.10 -4.91 -18.58
CA PHE A 112 0.43 -6.12 -17.96
C PHE A 112 0.77 -5.95 -16.49
N VAL A 113 0.70 -7.05 -15.75
CA VAL A 113 1.07 -7.17 -14.35
C VAL A 113 1.92 -8.42 -14.15
N HIS A 114 2.69 -8.48 -13.07
CA HIS A 114 3.43 -9.69 -12.73
C HIS A 114 2.59 -10.62 -11.86
N LEU A 115 2.65 -11.94 -12.11
CA LEU A 115 1.88 -12.91 -11.33
C LEU A 115 2.27 -12.93 -9.84
N ASP A 116 3.54 -12.69 -9.53
CA ASP A 116 3.99 -12.58 -8.13
C ASP A 116 3.42 -11.34 -7.41
N ASP A 117 3.12 -10.26 -8.14
CA ASP A 117 2.48 -9.08 -7.55
C ASP A 117 1.04 -9.42 -7.13
N ILE A 118 0.32 -10.15 -8.00
CA ILE A 118 -1.03 -10.67 -7.73
C ILE A 118 -1.02 -11.65 -6.54
N ASP A 119 -0.12 -12.64 -6.53
CA ASP A 119 -0.01 -13.58 -5.41
C ASP A 119 0.31 -12.84 -4.09
N GLY A 120 1.19 -11.84 -4.14
CA GLY A 120 1.48 -10.96 -3.03
C GLY A 120 0.25 -10.23 -2.51
N GLU A 121 -0.51 -9.56 -3.40
CA GLU A 121 -1.73 -8.86 -3.03
C GLU A 121 -2.75 -9.81 -2.40
N LEU A 122 -3.00 -10.97 -3.01
CA LEU A 122 -3.93 -11.97 -2.49
C LEU A 122 -3.52 -12.47 -1.10
N ARG A 123 -2.21 -12.70 -0.86
CA ARG A 123 -1.70 -13.07 0.47
C ARG A 123 -1.95 -11.96 1.49
N LEU A 124 -1.75 -10.70 1.11
CA LEU A 124 -1.98 -9.56 2.00
C LEU A 124 -3.48 -9.37 2.31
N CYS A 125 -4.35 -9.49 1.32
CA CYS A 125 -5.81 -9.48 1.49
C CYS A 125 -6.29 -10.60 2.43
N ARG A 126 -5.80 -11.84 2.24
CA ARG A 126 -6.10 -12.95 3.16
C ARG A 126 -5.57 -12.68 4.57
N ALA A 127 -4.39 -12.07 4.69
CA ALA A 127 -3.81 -11.72 5.97
C ALA A 127 -4.62 -10.64 6.70
N LEU A 128 -5.19 -9.66 5.98
CA LEU A 128 -6.06 -8.61 6.53
C LEU A 128 -7.33 -9.17 7.17
N MET A 129 -7.82 -10.31 6.66
CA MET A 129 -9.01 -10.98 7.20
C MET A 129 -8.74 -11.78 8.48
N ARG A 130 -7.47 -11.93 8.89
CA ARG A 130 -7.13 -12.63 10.14
C ARG A 130 -7.52 -11.81 11.36
N LYS A 131 -7.89 -12.51 12.44
CA LYS A 131 -8.18 -11.91 13.75
C LYS A 131 -6.88 -11.47 14.45
N GLY A 132 -7.00 -10.58 15.43
CA GLY A 132 -5.89 -10.18 16.31
C GLY A 132 -4.93 -9.14 15.73
N LEU A 133 -5.31 -8.49 14.62
CA LEU A 133 -4.57 -7.33 14.11
C LEU A 133 -4.75 -6.12 15.04
N SER A 134 -3.69 -5.34 15.20
CA SER A 134 -3.59 -4.23 16.16
C SER A 134 -4.35 -2.95 15.73
N TRP A 135 -5.56 -3.07 15.20
CA TRP A 135 -6.36 -1.93 14.72
C TRP A 135 -6.68 -0.89 15.80
N THR A 136 -6.82 -1.32 17.06
CA THR A 136 -7.16 -0.42 18.19
C THR A 136 -5.95 0.34 18.72
N ASP A 137 -4.73 -0.19 18.52
CA ASP A 137 -3.50 0.49 18.92
C ASP A 137 -2.33 0.15 17.97
N PRO A 138 -2.35 0.69 16.74
CA PRO A 138 -1.36 0.37 15.70
C PRO A 138 0.07 0.74 16.10
N TRP A 139 0.22 1.72 16.99
CA TRP A 139 1.50 2.34 17.34
C TRP A 139 2.12 1.79 18.64
N SER A 140 1.46 0.85 19.32
CA SER A 140 1.92 0.22 20.58
C SER A 140 3.38 -0.22 20.53
N GLN A 141 3.77 -1.00 19.51
CA GLN A 141 5.12 -1.50 19.33
C GLN A 141 6.13 -0.37 19.09
N THR A 142 5.78 0.59 18.24
CA THR A 142 6.61 1.77 17.97
C THR A 142 6.85 2.58 19.25
N ARG A 143 5.81 2.86 20.03
CA ARG A 143 5.95 3.59 21.31
C ARG A 143 6.81 2.81 22.31
N SER A 144 6.67 1.49 22.39
CA SER A 144 7.51 0.64 23.26
C SER A 144 8.99 0.74 22.87
N ARG A 145 9.29 0.64 21.57
CA ARG A 145 10.66 0.79 21.04
C ARG A 145 11.23 2.18 21.33
N LEU A 146 10.46 3.24 21.09
CA LEU A 146 10.90 4.61 21.36
C LEU A 146 11.17 4.85 22.85
N ARG A 147 10.34 4.32 23.76
CA ARG A 147 10.59 4.38 25.21
C ARG A 147 11.86 3.65 25.62
N LYS A 148 12.17 2.51 24.99
CA LYS A 148 13.44 1.79 25.22
C LYS A 148 14.63 2.64 24.75
N ASN A 149 14.55 3.19 23.54
CA ASN A 149 15.61 4.03 22.98
C ASN A 149 15.85 5.30 23.82
N ALA A 150 14.78 5.92 24.32
CA ALA A 150 14.86 7.12 25.16
C ALA A 150 15.74 6.93 26.42
N LYS A 151 15.82 5.72 26.98
CA LYS A 151 16.70 5.43 28.12
C LYS A 151 18.18 5.66 27.80
N ASN A 152 18.59 5.43 26.55
CA ASN A 152 19.98 5.62 26.11
C ASN A 152 20.35 7.10 25.97
N TYR A 153 19.35 7.98 25.80
CA TYR A 153 19.56 9.43 25.68
C TYR A 153 19.53 10.15 27.03
N LYS A 154 19.07 9.51 28.11
CA LYS A 154 19.13 10.06 29.47
C LYS A 154 20.56 10.23 30.01
N ALA A 155 21.56 9.65 29.35
CA ALA A 155 22.97 9.85 29.68
C ALA A 155 23.60 11.05 28.95
N LEU A 156 22.86 11.72 28.06
CA LEU A 156 23.32 12.85 27.25
C LEU A 156 22.79 14.21 27.74
N PHE A 157 21.97 14.21 28.79
CA PHE A 157 21.46 15.36 29.53
C PHE A 157 21.55 15.07 31.03
#